data_AF-A0A8S2SCK7-F1
#
_entry.id   AF-A0A8S2SCK7-F1
#
_cell.length_a   1.000
_cell.length_b   1.000
_cell.length_c   1.000
_cell.angle_alpha   90.00
_cell.angle_beta   90.00
_cell.angle_gamma   90.00
#
_symmetry.space_group_name_H-M   'P 1'
#
loop_
_entity.id
_entity.type
_entity.pdbx_description
1 polymer ?
#
loop_
_entity_poly.entity_id
_entity_poly.type
_entity_poly.pdbx_seq_one_letter_code
_entity_poly.pdbx_strand_id
1 'polypeptide(L)'
;YNEQSTTTTESKICVPSLSNYFTNDWIIERSKCNDYSRLVREQFTTMIKDKEIKLIDSVINNINQENSSLTSMSIQYPEPKQMSSLIVEFILTLRERNLLPCLVFSDSRQLCESNALSLTRYFEKEEQRLRKIKYKLQIEQIERRLDEINKNKKRITKLATAAAGKSRKGSDSSEQIINDGGDDESKNELSSIERALFYDILPECTLTNLQTSDTELANRLRERASQDNPQLVRFMKRGIAYHHAGINNKGRVAVEALFRNRYIQVVFSTSTLALGIHMPTKTVAFAMDSIYLDALAYRQASGRSGRRGFDVQG
;
A
#
# COMPACT_ATOMS: atom_id res chain seq x y z
N TYR A 1 12.80 77.44 -4.64
CA TYR A 1 12.01 76.34 -5.22
C TYR A 1 12.46 75.06 -4.54
N ASN A 2 11.64 74.58 -3.62
CA ASN A 2 11.83 73.32 -2.90
C ASN A 2 11.46 72.18 -3.84
N GLU A 3 12.40 71.31 -4.20
CA GLU A 3 12.10 69.96 -4.66
C GLU A 3 12.46 69.00 -3.54
N GLN A 4 11.43 68.60 -2.80
CA GLN A 4 11.49 67.49 -1.87
C GLN A 4 11.68 66.21 -2.68
N SER A 5 12.85 65.59 -2.53
CA SER A 5 13.08 64.20 -2.90
C SER A 5 12.14 63.32 -2.06
N THR A 6 11.03 62.88 -2.66
CA THR A 6 10.18 61.83 -2.11
C THR A 6 10.94 60.51 -2.21
N THR A 7 11.66 60.18 -1.14
CA THR A 7 12.18 58.83 -0.89
C THR A 7 11.00 57.93 -0.58
N THR A 8 10.44 57.30 -1.61
CA THR A 8 9.60 56.10 -1.45
C THR A 8 10.48 55.01 -0.86
N THR A 9 10.42 54.88 0.46
CA THR A 9 10.90 53.71 1.19
C THR A 9 9.98 52.56 0.77
N GLU A 10 10.35 51.85 -0.31
CA GLU A 10 9.84 50.51 -0.54
C GLU A 10 10.29 49.67 0.65
N SER A 11 9.38 49.45 1.59
CA SER A 11 9.51 48.47 2.65
C SER A 11 9.65 47.10 1.98
N LYS A 12 10.89 46.73 1.61
CA LYS A 12 11.21 45.41 1.08
C LYS A 12 10.77 44.39 2.11
N ILE A 13 9.78 43.59 1.73
CA ILE A 13 9.34 42.44 2.51
C ILE A 13 10.56 41.53 2.64
N CYS A 14 11.14 41.47 3.83
CA CYS A 14 12.26 40.60 4.12
C CYS A 14 11.72 39.23 4.54
N VAL A 15 11.02 38.53 3.63
CA VAL A 15 10.79 37.10 3.85
C VAL A 15 12.16 36.43 3.71
N PRO A 16 12.61 35.65 4.70
CA PRO A 16 13.87 34.93 4.59
C PRO A 16 13.87 34.09 3.31
N SER A 17 14.95 34.14 2.53
CA SER A 17 15.04 33.34 1.30
C SER A 17 14.82 31.86 1.62
N LEU A 18 14.01 31.19 0.80
CA LEU A 18 13.79 29.74 0.90
C LEU A 18 15.12 28.97 0.93
N SER A 19 16.14 29.46 0.20
CA SER A 19 17.48 28.87 0.14
C SER A 19 18.18 28.77 1.51
N ASN A 20 17.78 29.58 2.50
CA ASN A 20 18.37 29.56 3.84
C ASN A 20 17.79 28.45 4.72
N TYR A 21 16.63 27.90 4.35
CA TYR A 21 15.90 26.87 5.11
C TYR A 21 15.80 25.55 4.34
N PHE A 22 15.73 25.65 3.02
CA PHE A 22 15.63 24.54 2.10
C PHE A 22 16.83 24.66 1.15
N THR A 23 17.86 23.87 1.43
CA THR A 23 18.93 23.62 0.47
C THR A 23 18.33 22.87 -0.73
N ASN A 24 19.01 22.83 -1.89
CA ASN A 24 18.62 21.98 -3.04
C ASN A 24 18.69 20.46 -2.74
N ASP A 25 18.73 20.08 -1.46
CA ASP A 25 18.65 18.72 -1.00
C ASP A 25 17.21 18.24 -1.12
N TRP A 26 17.05 16.99 -1.58
CA TRP A 26 15.77 16.34 -1.81
C TRP A 26 15.06 15.97 -0.49
N ILE A 27 15.62 16.36 0.65
CA ILE A 27 15.16 16.04 2.00
C ILE A 27 14.76 17.34 2.68
N ILE A 28 13.46 17.47 2.94
CA ILE A 28 12.90 18.59 3.68
C ILE A 28 12.55 18.10 5.09
N GLU A 29 13.29 18.60 6.08
CA GLU A 29 13.01 18.28 7.48
C GLU A 29 11.82 19.07 8.01
N ARG A 30 10.96 18.41 8.79
CA ARG A 30 9.80 19.04 9.42
C ARG A 30 10.19 20.18 10.38
N SER A 31 11.33 20.06 11.06
CA SER A 31 11.91 21.12 11.90
C SER A 31 12.12 22.41 11.10
N LYS A 32 12.79 22.32 9.95
CA LYS A 32 13.05 23.44 9.05
C LYS A 32 11.76 24.05 8.49
N CYS A 33 10.78 23.22 8.12
CA CYS A 33 9.44 23.69 7.74
C CYS A 33 8.75 24.48 8.87
N ASN A 34 8.81 23.98 10.10
CA ASN A 34 8.20 24.63 11.26
C ASN A 34 8.90 25.96 11.58
N ASP A 35 10.23 26.00 11.50
CA ASP A 35 11.01 27.21 11.72
C ASP A 35 10.70 28.28 10.69
N TYR A 36 10.69 27.91 9.41
CA TYR A 36 10.29 28.81 8.33
C TYR A 36 8.84 29.29 8.52
N SER A 37 7.91 28.39 8.83
CA SER A 37 6.51 28.76 9.08
C SER A 37 6.35 29.73 10.26
N ARG A 38 7.11 29.53 11.34
CA ARG A 38 7.13 30.43 12.50
C ARG A 38 7.63 31.82 12.11
N LEU A 39 8.74 31.91 11.38
CA LEU A 39 9.31 33.18 10.95
C LEU A 39 8.38 33.96 10.03
N VAL A 40 7.76 33.28 9.06
CA VAL A 40 6.74 33.89 8.20
C VAL A 40 5.60 34.44 9.05
N ARG A 41 5.07 33.66 10.02
CA ARG A 41 4.01 34.14 10.92
C ARG A 41 4.43 35.34 11.76
N GLU A 42 5.65 35.36 12.29
CA GLU A 42 6.18 36.48 13.07
C GLU A 42 6.27 37.76 12.23
N GLN A 43 6.74 37.66 10.98
CA GLN A 43 6.78 38.77 10.03
C GLN A 43 5.37 39.33 9.75
N PHE A 44 4.42 38.47 9.35
CA PHE A 44 3.04 38.90 9.12
C PHE A 44 2.38 39.49 10.37
N THR A 45 2.65 38.94 11.55
CA THR A 45 2.13 39.47 12.82
C THR A 45 2.68 40.87 13.10
N THR A 46 3.95 41.12 12.76
CA THR A 46 4.58 42.44 12.90
C THR A 46 3.97 43.45 11.92
N MET A 47 3.80 43.08 10.65
CA MET A 47 3.13 43.91 9.63
C MET A 47 1.70 44.31 10.05
N ILE A 48 0.96 43.38 10.67
CA ILE A 48 -0.39 43.66 11.19
C ILE A 48 -0.34 44.68 12.34
N LYS A 49 0.62 44.54 13.27
CA LYS A 49 0.81 45.48 14.40
C LYS A 49 1.18 46.88 13.90
N ASP A 50 2.02 46.94 12.89
CA ASP A 50 2.51 48.19 12.29
C ASP A 50 1.49 48.81 11.31
N LYS A 51 0.31 48.18 11.15
CA LYS A 51 -0.80 48.61 10.28
C LYS A 51 -0.40 48.77 8.81
N GLU A 52 0.51 47.92 8.32
CA GLU A 52 0.98 47.92 6.92
C GLU A 52 -0.02 47.23 5.97
N ILE A 53 -1.29 47.68 6.00
CA ILE A 53 -2.42 47.02 5.31
C ILE A 53 -2.16 46.87 3.80
N LYS A 54 -1.61 47.89 3.14
CA LYS A 54 -1.30 47.85 1.70
C LYS A 54 -0.27 46.77 1.34
N LEU A 55 0.70 46.54 2.23
CA LEU A 55 1.74 45.53 2.02
C LEU A 55 1.16 44.12 2.21
N ILE A 56 0.32 43.95 3.24
CA ILE A 56 -0.42 42.71 3.48
C ILE A 56 -1.30 42.35 2.27
N ASP A 57 -2.08 43.30 1.75
CA ASP A 57 -2.94 43.09 0.59
C ASP A 57 -2.12 42.74 -0.66
N SER A 58 -0.97 43.39 -0.87
CA SER A 58 -0.08 43.08 -1.99
C SER A 58 0.48 41.65 -1.89
N VAL A 59 0.86 41.19 -0.69
CA VAL A 59 1.37 39.84 -0.50
C VAL A 59 0.27 38.80 -0.73
N ILE A 60 -0.93 39.03 -0.21
CA ILE A 60 -2.08 38.14 -0.42
C ILE A 60 -2.42 38.06 -1.91
N ASN A 61 -2.42 39.18 -2.62
CA ASN A 61 -2.69 39.21 -4.06
C ASN A 61 -1.63 38.46 -4.86
N ASN A 62 -0.35 38.62 -4.51
CA ASN A 62 0.74 37.88 -5.17
C ASN A 62 0.63 36.36 -4.94
N ILE A 63 0.36 35.92 -3.71
CA ILE A 63 0.17 34.49 -3.40
C ILE A 63 -1.02 33.92 -4.18
N ASN A 64 -2.12 34.67 -4.28
CA ASN A 64 -3.30 34.23 -5.03
C ASN A 64 -3.07 34.19 -6.54
N GLN A 65 -2.29 35.13 -7.08
CA GLN A 65 -1.89 35.12 -8.50
C GLN A 65 -0.94 33.97 -8.81
N GLU A 66 0.07 33.72 -7.97
CA GLU A 66 0.99 32.58 -8.14
C GLU A 66 0.27 31.24 -8.04
N ASN A 67 -0.68 31.07 -7.11
CA ASN A 67 -1.51 29.86 -7.06
C ASN A 67 -2.33 29.66 -8.35
N SER A 68 -2.82 30.74 -8.94
CA SER A 68 -3.53 30.72 -10.23
C SER A 68 -2.59 30.40 -11.41
N SER A 69 -1.33 30.83 -11.34
CA SER A 69 -0.29 30.50 -12.32
C SER A 69 0.27 29.08 -12.13
N LEU A 70 0.38 28.56 -10.91
CA LEU A 70 0.80 27.18 -10.62
C LEU A 70 -0.23 26.17 -11.12
N THR A 71 -1.53 26.50 -11.07
CA THR A 71 -2.56 25.70 -11.76
C THR A 71 -2.40 25.67 -13.29
N SER A 72 -1.64 26.60 -13.88
CA SER A 72 -1.33 26.63 -15.32
C SER A 72 0.01 25.99 -15.68
N MET A 73 0.91 25.76 -14.71
CA MET A 73 2.08 24.91 -14.92
C MET A 73 1.62 23.46 -15.00
N SER A 74 1.43 22.99 -16.22
CA SER A 74 1.13 21.60 -16.51
C SER A 74 2.33 20.74 -16.13
N ILE A 75 2.46 20.37 -14.85
CA ILE A 75 3.41 19.31 -14.46
C ILE A 75 2.98 18.08 -15.24
N GLN A 76 3.77 17.70 -16.25
CA GLN A 76 3.51 16.51 -17.04
C GLN A 76 3.77 15.29 -16.15
N TYR A 77 2.69 14.72 -15.62
CA TYR A 77 2.77 13.45 -14.94
C TYR A 77 3.10 12.34 -15.95
N PRO A 78 3.90 11.33 -15.55
CA PRO A 78 4.07 10.13 -16.35
C PRO A 78 2.73 9.52 -16.68
N GLU A 79 2.62 8.93 -17.87
CA GLU A 79 1.44 8.16 -18.27
C GLU A 79 1.09 7.11 -17.18
N PRO A 80 -0.19 6.77 -16.95
CA PRO A 80 -0.60 5.88 -15.86
C PRO A 80 0.15 4.53 -15.81
N LYS A 81 0.56 4.01 -16.99
CA LYS A 81 1.39 2.80 -17.10
C LYS A 81 2.81 2.99 -16.56
N GLN A 82 3.44 4.14 -16.85
CA GLN A 82 4.76 4.48 -16.32
C GLN A 82 4.69 4.70 -14.82
N MET A 83 3.65 5.39 -14.34
CA MET A 83 3.39 5.59 -12.90
C MET A 83 3.28 4.25 -12.16
N SER A 84 2.57 3.28 -12.74
CA SER A 84 2.43 1.93 -12.19
C SER A 84 3.76 1.15 -12.11
N SER A 85 4.73 1.46 -12.97
CA SER A 85 6.08 0.86 -12.88
C SER A 85 6.90 1.52 -11.77
N LEU A 86 6.89 2.85 -11.73
CA LEU A 86 7.60 3.64 -10.73
C LEU A 86 7.13 3.31 -9.31
N ILE A 87 5.82 3.13 -9.11
CA ILE A 87 5.30 2.79 -7.78
C ILE A 87 5.76 1.41 -7.31
N VAL A 88 5.94 0.45 -8.23
CA VAL A 88 6.46 -0.88 -7.89
C VAL A 88 7.91 -0.75 -7.42
N GLU A 89 8.77 -0.10 -8.21
CA GLU A 89 10.18 0.13 -7.86
C GLU A 89 10.33 0.91 -6.55
N PHE A 90 9.50 1.93 -6.36
CA PHE A 90 9.46 2.72 -5.13
C PHE A 90 9.13 1.83 -3.91
N ILE A 91 8.07 1.02 -3.97
CA ILE A 91 7.69 0.13 -2.86
C ILE A 91 8.77 -0.91 -2.57
N LEU A 92 9.43 -1.45 -3.61
CA LEU A 92 10.55 -2.38 -3.43
C LEU A 92 11.73 -1.70 -2.74
N THR A 93 12.04 -0.45 -3.12
CA THR A 93 13.07 0.36 -2.46
C THR A 93 12.73 0.60 -0.98
N LEU A 94 11.46 0.89 -0.67
CA LEU A 94 11.02 1.01 0.73
C LEU A 94 11.19 -0.29 1.51
N ARG A 95 10.88 -1.43 0.89
CA ARG A 95 11.08 -2.76 1.50
C ARG A 95 12.55 -2.99 1.82
N GLU A 96 13.44 -2.77 0.85
CA GLU A 96 14.89 -2.97 1.01
C GLU A 96 15.49 -2.06 2.09
N ARG A 97 14.99 -0.83 2.21
CA ARG A 97 15.42 0.14 3.22
C ARG A 97 14.70 -0.01 4.57
N ASN A 98 13.88 -1.05 4.74
CA ASN A 98 13.08 -1.28 5.95
C ASN A 98 12.21 -0.07 6.34
N LEU A 99 11.61 0.59 5.34
CA LEU A 99 10.74 1.76 5.47
C LEU A 99 9.24 1.41 5.42
N LEU A 100 8.90 0.11 5.38
CA LEU A 100 7.51 -0.34 5.50
C LEU A 100 7.06 -0.41 6.98
N PRO A 101 5.75 -0.29 7.28
CA PRO A 101 4.62 -0.17 6.35
C PRO A 101 4.52 1.21 5.69
N CYS A 102 3.80 1.28 4.57
CA CYS A 102 3.60 2.48 3.78
C CYS A 102 2.11 2.71 3.43
N LEU A 103 1.66 3.96 3.56
CA LEU A 103 0.40 4.43 2.99
C LEU A 103 0.70 5.28 1.77
N VAL A 104 0.14 4.92 0.62
CA VAL A 104 0.29 5.67 -0.62
C VAL A 104 -1.02 6.37 -0.95
N PHE A 105 -1.04 7.70 -0.86
CA PHE A 105 -2.22 8.51 -1.14
C PHE A 105 -2.33 8.88 -2.62
N SER A 106 -3.52 8.73 -3.19
CA SER A 106 -3.90 9.23 -4.51
C SER A 106 -5.40 9.50 -4.54
N ASP A 107 -5.84 10.62 -5.10
CA ASP A 107 -7.26 10.96 -5.16
C ASP A 107 -8.06 10.17 -6.22
N SER A 108 -7.40 9.30 -6.98
CA SER A 108 -8.06 8.41 -7.95
C SER A 108 -8.25 7.00 -7.39
N ARG A 109 -9.50 6.55 -7.31
CA ARG A 109 -9.84 5.16 -6.92
C ARG A 109 -9.24 4.16 -7.91
N GLN A 110 -9.35 4.48 -9.21
CA GLN A 110 -8.79 3.66 -10.28
C GLN A 110 -7.27 3.55 -10.17
N LEU A 111 -6.58 4.63 -9.79
CA LEU A 111 -5.13 4.59 -9.58
C LEU A 111 -4.75 3.75 -8.36
N CYS A 112 -5.53 3.83 -7.27
CA CYS A 112 -5.31 2.98 -6.10
C CYS A 112 -5.42 1.48 -6.46
N GLU A 113 -6.48 1.12 -7.19
CA GLU A 113 -6.71 -0.26 -7.64
C GLU A 113 -5.65 -0.73 -8.64
N SER A 114 -5.28 0.13 -9.61
CA SER A 114 -4.29 -0.21 -10.64
C SER A 114 -2.88 -0.37 -10.06
N ASN A 115 -2.49 0.46 -9.09
CA ASN A 115 -1.22 0.34 -8.37
C ASN A 115 -1.17 -0.94 -7.53
N ALA A 116 -2.24 -1.26 -6.79
CA ALA A 116 -2.34 -2.52 -6.03
C ALA A 116 -2.23 -3.74 -6.94
N LEU A 117 -2.90 -3.69 -8.10
CA LEU A 117 -2.86 -4.74 -9.11
C LEU A 117 -1.47 -4.88 -9.75
N SER A 118 -0.81 -3.77 -10.07
CA SER A 118 0.52 -3.77 -10.69
C SER A 118 1.57 -4.36 -9.76
N LEU A 119 1.57 -3.95 -8.49
CA LEU A 119 2.45 -4.50 -7.47
C LEU A 119 2.17 -6.00 -7.20
N THR A 120 0.90 -6.40 -7.16
CA THR A 120 0.54 -7.82 -7.04
C THR A 120 1.04 -8.65 -8.22
N ARG A 121 0.83 -8.16 -9.45
CA ARG A 121 1.29 -8.83 -10.68
C ARG A 121 2.80 -8.94 -10.74
N TYR A 122 3.52 -7.93 -10.26
CA TYR A 122 4.98 -7.99 -10.15
C TYR A 122 5.39 -9.19 -9.28
N PHE A 123 4.84 -9.31 -8.07
CA PHE A 123 5.18 -10.42 -7.18
C PHE A 123 4.76 -11.79 -7.71
N GLU A 124 3.62 -11.90 -8.41
CA GLU A 124 3.22 -13.16 -9.05
C GLU A 124 4.18 -13.59 -10.16
N LYS A 125 4.63 -12.65 -10.99
CA LYS A 125 5.62 -12.93 -12.03
C LYS A 125 6.96 -13.34 -11.41
N GLU A 126 7.37 -12.64 -10.37
CA GLU A 126 8.62 -12.92 -9.67
C GLU A 126 8.57 -14.29 -8.97
N GLU A 127 7.44 -14.65 -8.39
CA GLU A 127 7.22 -15.97 -7.81
C GLU A 127 7.32 -17.08 -8.84
N GLN A 128 6.67 -16.93 -9.99
CA GLN A 128 6.80 -17.88 -11.10
C GLN A 128 8.24 -18.01 -11.57
N ARG A 129 8.99 -16.89 -11.64
CA ARG A 129 10.39 -16.87 -12.02
C ARG A 129 11.26 -17.63 -11.00
N LEU A 130 11.09 -17.36 -9.71
CA LEU A 130 11.85 -18.01 -8.64
C LEU A 130 11.54 -19.50 -8.54
N ARG A 131 10.28 -19.91 -8.69
CA ARG A 131 9.91 -21.33 -8.75
C ARG A 131 10.63 -22.07 -9.88
N LYS A 132 10.71 -21.46 -11.07
CA LYS A 132 11.36 -22.04 -12.25
C LYS A 132 12.89 -22.07 -12.19
N ILE A 133 13.52 -21.14 -11.47
CA ILE A 133 14.99 -21.00 -11.46
C ILE A 133 15.56 -21.56 -10.16
N LYS A 134 15.10 -21.05 -9.02
CA LYS A 134 15.67 -21.34 -7.69
C LYS A 134 15.15 -22.66 -7.12
N TYR A 135 13.89 -22.99 -7.36
CA TYR A 135 13.21 -24.12 -6.72
C TYR A 135 12.81 -25.25 -7.69
N LYS A 136 13.32 -25.22 -8.93
CA LYS A 136 12.91 -26.13 -10.00
C LYS A 136 13.07 -27.60 -9.61
N LEU A 137 14.25 -27.97 -9.14
CA LEU A 137 14.57 -29.36 -8.80
C LEU A 137 13.73 -29.86 -7.64
N GLN A 138 13.53 -29.04 -6.61
CA GLN A 138 12.70 -29.37 -5.45
C GLN A 138 11.24 -29.55 -5.87
N ILE A 139 10.72 -28.67 -6.73
CA ILE A 139 9.34 -28.76 -7.24
C ILE A 139 9.18 -30.03 -8.09
N GLU A 140 10.10 -30.34 -9.01
CA GLU A 140 10.06 -31.57 -9.83
C GLU A 140 10.14 -32.85 -8.97
N GLN A 141 10.83 -32.81 -7.82
CA GLN A 141 10.85 -33.93 -6.88
C GLN A 141 9.50 -34.08 -6.17
N ILE A 142 8.92 -32.97 -5.70
CA ILE A 142 7.61 -32.95 -5.03
C ILE A 142 6.50 -33.44 -5.96
N GLU A 143 6.50 -32.99 -7.22
CA GLU A 143 5.52 -33.41 -8.24
C GLU A 143 5.58 -34.92 -8.49
N ARG A 144 6.79 -35.49 -8.62
CA ARG A 144 6.97 -36.94 -8.76
C ARG A 144 6.41 -37.71 -7.56
N ARG A 145 6.64 -37.22 -6.33
CA ARG A 145 6.10 -37.85 -5.13
C ARG A 145 4.58 -37.75 -5.07
N LEU A 146 4.00 -36.61 -5.44
CA LEU A 146 2.54 -36.44 -5.53
C LEU A 146 1.92 -37.43 -6.52
N ASP A 147 2.55 -37.64 -7.68
CA ASP A 147 2.10 -38.63 -8.65
C ASP A 147 2.13 -40.06 -8.10
N GLU A 148 3.17 -40.41 -7.34
CA GLU A 148 3.29 -41.71 -6.67
C GLU A 148 2.20 -41.91 -5.60
N ILE A 149 1.99 -40.91 -4.74
CA ILE A 149 0.93 -40.91 -3.71
C ILE A 149 -0.44 -41.11 -4.38
N ASN A 150 -0.72 -40.35 -5.44
CA ASN A 150 -1.97 -40.44 -6.18
C ASN A 150 -2.17 -41.82 -6.85
N LYS A 151 -1.11 -42.41 -7.41
CA LYS A 151 -1.16 -43.78 -7.98
C LYS A 151 -1.43 -44.83 -6.91
N ASN A 152 -0.80 -44.71 -5.74
CA ASN A 152 -0.98 -45.64 -4.64
C ASN A 152 -2.39 -45.56 -4.04
N LYS A 153 -2.92 -44.34 -3.83
CA LYS A 153 -4.30 -44.16 -3.39
C LYS A 153 -5.29 -44.83 -4.35
N LYS A 154 -5.18 -44.56 -5.66
CA LYS A 154 -6.03 -45.21 -6.69
C LYS A 154 -5.97 -46.74 -6.64
N ARG A 155 -4.81 -47.33 -6.34
CA ARG A 155 -4.67 -48.79 -6.16
C ARG A 155 -5.40 -49.28 -4.91
N ILE A 156 -5.24 -48.59 -3.78
CA ILE A 156 -5.92 -48.91 -2.51
C ILE A 156 -7.44 -48.81 -2.68
N THR A 157 -7.96 -47.75 -3.31
CA THR A 157 -9.40 -47.60 -3.54
C THR A 157 -9.96 -48.74 -4.39
N LYS A 158 -9.25 -49.15 -5.45
CA LYS A 158 -9.64 -50.30 -6.29
C LYS A 158 -9.63 -51.62 -5.54
N LEU A 159 -8.68 -51.83 -4.64
CA LEU A 159 -8.62 -53.04 -3.81
C LEU A 159 -9.75 -53.06 -2.76
N ALA A 160 -10.07 -51.90 -2.17
CA ALA A 160 -11.17 -51.77 -1.22
C ALA A 160 -12.55 -52.01 -1.87
N THR A 161 -12.79 -51.48 -3.07
CA THR A 161 -14.04 -51.74 -3.81
C THR A 161 -14.15 -53.19 -4.28
N ALA A 162 -13.04 -53.81 -4.70
CA ALA A 162 -13.00 -55.23 -5.05
C ALA A 162 -13.23 -56.16 -3.84
N ALA A 163 -12.78 -55.77 -2.64
CA ALA A 163 -13.05 -56.49 -1.40
C ALA A 163 -14.51 -56.33 -0.91
N ALA A 164 -15.09 -55.13 -1.08
CA ALA A 164 -16.49 -54.86 -0.75
C ALA A 164 -17.48 -55.62 -1.68
N GLY A 165 -17.11 -55.85 -2.94
CA GLY A 165 -17.91 -56.61 -3.91
C GLY A 165 -18.14 -58.10 -3.58
N LYS A 166 -17.53 -58.64 -2.52
CA LYS A 166 -17.77 -60.01 -2.04
C LYS A 166 -18.80 -60.12 -0.91
N SER A 167 -19.36 -59.02 -0.41
CA SER A 167 -20.42 -59.06 0.60
C SER A 167 -21.53 -58.04 0.29
N ARG A 168 -22.74 -58.57 0.10
CA ARG A 168 -24.07 -57.92 0.01
C ARG A 168 -24.63 -57.59 -1.38
N LYS A 169 -25.49 -58.52 -1.78
CA LYS A 169 -26.82 -58.34 -2.36
C LYS A 169 -27.61 -57.26 -1.57
N GLY A 170 -28.09 -56.20 -2.21
CA GLY A 170 -29.20 -55.36 -1.70
C GLY A 170 -29.00 -53.84 -1.69
N SER A 171 -29.92 -53.17 -2.38
CA SER A 171 -30.35 -51.75 -2.35
C SER A 171 -29.46 -50.63 -2.91
N ASP A 172 -29.92 -50.10 -4.05
CA ASP A 172 -29.64 -48.78 -4.63
C ASP A 172 -29.67 -47.66 -3.57
N SER A 173 -28.52 -47.06 -3.26
CA SER A 173 -28.43 -45.69 -2.72
C SER A 173 -26.98 -45.14 -2.65
N SER A 174 -26.03 -45.69 -3.42
CA SER A 174 -24.60 -45.41 -3.23
C SER A 174 -23.88 -44.77 -4.42
N GLU A 175 -24.59 -44.03 -5.29
CA GLU A 175 -23.97 -43.29 -6.41
C GLU A 175 -23.85 -41.76 -6.21
N GLN A 176 -24.03 -41.25 -4.98
CA GLN A 176 -23.96 -39.80 -4.71
C GLN A 176 -22.87 -39.36 -3.72
N ILE A 177 -21.72 -40.05 -3.69
CA ILE A 177 -20.54 -39.60 -2.91
C ILE A 177 -19.26 -39.74 -3.75
N ILE A 178 -19.26 -39.30 -5.02
CA ILE A 178 -18.03 -39.15 -5.80
C ILE A 178 -18.20 -37.92 -6.70
N ASN A 179 -18.35 -36.72 -6.12
CA ASN A 179 -18.08 -35.47 -6.83
C ASN A 179 -18.13 -34.27 -5.86
N ASP A 180 -17.20 -34.23 -4.90
CA ASP A 180 -16.63 -32.95 -4.48
C ASP A 180 -15.31 -33.21 -3.71
N GLY A 181 -14.19 -32.62 -4.17
CA GLY A 181 -12.96 -32.51 -3.36
C GLY A 181 -11.76 -33.42 -3.65
N GLY A 182 -11.66 -34.06 -4.82
CA GLY A 182 -10.66 -35.11 -5.12
C GLY A 182 -9.17 -34.72 -5.16
N ASP A 183 -8.78 -33.47 -4.90
CA ASP A 183 -7.38 -33.04 -4.98
C ASP A 183 -6.73 -32.74 -3.61
N ASP A 184 -7.49 -32.60 -2.52
CA ASP A 184 -6.95 -32.02 -1.27
C ASP A 184 -6.33 -33.04 -0.31
N GLU A 185 -6.85 -34.27 -0.26
CA GLU A 185 -6.36 -35.29 0.69
C GLU A 185 -4.98 -35.86 0.37
N SER A 186 -4.57 -35.95 -0.90
CA SER A 186 -3.22 -36.42 -1.29
C SER A 186 -2.11 -35.45 -0.92
N LYS A 187 -2.47 -34.17 -0.74
CA LYS A 187 -1.55 -33.07 -0.39
C LYS A 187 -1.27 -33.03 1.11
N ASN A 188 -2.10 -33.70 1.92
CA ASN A 188 -1.88 -33.84 3.36
C ASN A 188 -0.66 -34.72 3.71
N GLU A 189 -0.20 -35.56 2.78
CA GLU A 189 0.97 -36.43 2.95
C GLU A 189 2.32 -35.76 2.65
N LEU A 190 2.31 -34.54 2.09
CA LEU A 190 3.54 -33.74 1.91
C LEU A 190 4.08 -33.25 3.25
N SER A 191 5.41 -33.18 3.38
CA SER A 191 6.04 -32.52 4.53
C SER A 191 5.69 -31.03 4.56
N SER A 192 5.78 -30.42 5.75
CA SER A 192 5.49 -28.99 5.92
C SER A 192 6.33 -28.09 5.00
N ILE A 193 7.58 -28.48 4.74
CA ILE A 193 8.50 -27.74 3.84
C ILE A 193 8.05 -27.88 2.38
N GLU A 194 7.65 -29.08 1.95
CA GLU A 194 7.19 -29.31 0.58
C GLU A 194 5.85 -28.60 0.32
N ARG A 195 4.94 -28.63 1.29
CA ARG A 195 3.66 -27.89 1.21
C ARG A 195 3.90 -26.39 1.12
N ALA A 196 4.77 -25.84 1.97
CA ALA A 196 5.11 -24.41 1.93
C ALA A 196 5.77 -24.04 0.60
N LEU A 197 6.68 -24.88 0.10
CA LEU A 197 7.34 -24.63 -1.17
C LEU A 197 6.38 -24.69 -2.35
N PHE A 198 5.31 -25.50 -2.30
CA PHE A 198 4.40 -25.70 -3.42
C PHE A 198 3.15 -24.79 -3.39
N TYR A 199 2.55 -24.58 -2.22
CA TYR A 199 1.26 -23.90 -2.07
C TYR A 199 1.34 -22.51 -1.45
N ASP A 200 2.32 -22.27 -0.58
CA ASP A 200 2.43 -20.98 0.08
C ASP A 200 3.10 -19.97 -0.83
N ILE A 201 2.74 -18.71 -0.64
CA ILE A 201 3.41 -17.61 -1.33
C ILE A 201 4.85 -17.54 -0.83
N LEU A 202 5.80 -17.52 -1.76
CA LEU A 202 7.21 -17.40 -1.40
C LEU A 202 7.47 -16.13 -0.55
N PRO A 203 8.28 -16.21 0.53
CA PRO A 203 8.62 -15.06 1.37
C PRO A 203 9.18 -13.86 0.59
N GLU A 204 9.94 -14.13 -0.47
CA GLU A 204 10.49 -13.11 -1.36
C GLU A 204 9.39 -12.40 -2.18
N CYS A 205 8.25 -13.05 -2.40
CA CYS A 205 7.15 -12.61 -3.25
C CYS A 205 5.93 -12.09 -2.48
N THR A 206 6.13 -11.68 -1.23
CA THR A 206 5.11 -11.05 -0.42
C THR A 206 5.70 -9.93 0.43
N LEU A 207 4.87 -8.93 0.73
CA LEU A 207 5.11 -7.92 1.75
C LEU A 207 4.46 -8.28 3.09
N THR A 208 3.78 -9.42 3.18
CA THR A 208 3.18 -9.89 4.43
C THR A 208 4.30 -10.08 5.45
N ASN A 209 4.13 -9.53 6.66
CA ASN A 209 5.06 -9.81 7.73
C ASN A 209 4.84 -11.23 8.25
N LEU A 210 5.74 -12.15 7.89
CA LEU A 210 5.65 -13.58 8.27
C LEU A 210 5.84 -13.83 9.77
N GLN A 211 6.28 -12.84 10.54
CA GLN A 211 6.45 -12.92 12.00
C GLN A 211 5.13 -12.70 12.78
N THR A 212 3.97 -12.75 12.11
CA THR A 212 2.67 -12.47 12.72
C THR A 212 1.99 -13.76 13.17
N SER A 213 1.51 -13.78 14.42
CA SER A 213 1.11 -15.01 15.12
C SER A 213 -0.31 -15.51 14.85
N ASP A 214 -1.22 -14.67 14.35
CA ASP A 214 -2.66 -14.99 14.24
C ASP A 214 -3.12 -15.18 12.78
N THR A 215 -2.62 -16.25 12.16
CA THR A 215 -2.96 -16.63 10.78
C THR A 215 -4.45 -16.96 10.62
N GLU A 216 -5.11 -17.45 11.66
CA GLU A 216 -6.54 -17.77 11.65
C GLU A 216 -7.41 -16.51 11.56
N LEU A 217 -7.12 -15.47 12.36
CA LEU A 217 -7.77 -14.16 12.22
C LEU A 217 -7.57 -13.59 10.82
N ALA A 218 -6.35 -13.68 10.28
CA ALA A 218 -6.06 -13.15 8.95
C ALA A 218 -6.91 -13.84 7.87
N ASN A 219 -7.08 -15.16 7.96
CA ASN A 219 -7.91 -15.92 7.01
C ASN A 219 -9.40 -15.58 7.14
N ARG A 220 -9.93 -15.50 8.37
CA ARG A 220 -11.34 -15.10 8.59
C ARG A 220 -11.63 -13.69 8.06
N LEU A 221 -10.71 -12.75 8.23
CA LEU A 221 -10.87 -11.39 7.70
C LEU A 221 -10.84 -11.35 6.17
N ARG A 222 -9.95 -12.14 5.55
CA ARG A 222 -9.88 -12.28 4.08
C ARG A 222 -11.16 -12.92 3.53
N GLU A 223 -11.69 -13.96 4.16
CA GLU A 223 -12.93 -14.61 3.73
C GLU A 223 -14.13 -13.65 3.76
N ARG A 224 -14.25 -12.85 4.82
CA ARG A 224 -15.30 -11.82 4.93
C ARG A 224 -15.17 -10.75 3.85
N ALA A 225 -13.95 -10.39 3.45
CA ALA A 225 -13.72 -9.48 2.33
C ALA A 225 -13.93 -10.14 0.96
N SER A 226 -13.75 -11.46 0.85
CA SER A 226 -13.83 -12.24 -0.38
C SER A 226 -15.24 -12.28 -0.98
N GLN A 227 -16.27 -12.27 -0.13
CA GLN A 227 -17.66 -12.38 -0.56
C GLN A 227 -18.05 -11.30 -1.58
N ASP A 228 -17.43 -10.13 -1.47
CA ASP A 228 -17.81 -8.95 -2.25
C ASP A 228 -16.67 -8.47 -3.18
N ASN A 229 -15.42 -8.86 -2.92
CA ASN A 229 -14.27 -8.43 -3.73
C ASN A 229 -13.11 -9.46 -3.70
N PRO A 230 -13.15 -10.49 -4.56
CA PRO A 230 -12.10 -11.51 -4.63
C PRO A 230 -10.71 -10.95 -5.00
N GLN A 231 -10.66 -9.85 -5.77
CA GLN A 231 -9.39 -9.20 -6.13
C GLN A 231 -8.70 -8.59 -4.91
N LEU A 232 -9.46 -7.96 -4.02
CA LEU A 232 -8.91 -7.40 -2.79
C LEU A 232 -8.24 -8.49 -1.93
N VAL A 233 -8.84 -9.68 -1.83
CA VAL A 233 -8.25 -10.81 -1.10
C VAL A 233 -6.96 -11.31 -1.75
N ARG A 234 -6.93 -11.39 -3.08
CA ARG A 234 -5.71 -11.72 -3.84
C ARG A 234 -4.56 -10.77 -3.48
N PHE A 235 -4.84 -9.48 -3.32
CA PHE A 235 -3.83 -8.49 -2.92
C PHE A 235 -3.43 -8.69 -1.45
N MET A 236 -4.40 -8.89 -0.55
CA MET A 236 -4.17 -9.07 0.89
C MET A 236 -3.29 -10.28 1.21
N LYS A 237 -3.36 -11.36 0.42
CA LYS A 237 -2.48 -12.53 0.56
C LYS A 237 -1.01 -12.18 0.35
N ARG A 238 -0.71 -11.11 -0.40
CA ARG A 238 0.65 -10.62 -0.64
C ARG A 238 1.04 -9.43 0.24
N GLY A 239 0.20 -9.04 1.20
CA GLY A 239 0.46 -7.90 2.09
C GLY A 239 0.22 -6.54 1.44
N ILE A 240 -0.64 -6.51 0.41
CA ILE A 240 -1.01 -5.33 -0.37
C ILE A 240 -2.52 -5.11 -0.25
N ALA A 241 -2.99 -3.87 -0.19
CA ALA A 241 -4.41 -3.56 -0.34
C ALA A 241 -4.62 -2.16 -0.93
N TYR A 242 -5.87 -1.85 -1.23
CA TYR A 242 -6.33 -0.49 -1.45
C TYR A 242 -7.47 -0.15 -0.47
N HIS A 243 -7.69 1.14 -0.21
CA HIS A 243 -8.75 1.64 0.68
C HIS A 243 -9.38 2.92 0.12
N HIS A 244 -10.65 2.86 -0.22
CA HIS A 244 -11.44 4.03 -0.65
C HIS A 244 -12.94 3.77 -0.47
N ALA A 245 -13.76 4.81 -0.65
CA ALA A 245 -15.21 4.75 -0.48
C ALA A 245 -15.93 3.71 -1.38
N GLY A 246 -15.34 3.33 -2.52
CA GLY A 246 -15.86 2.25 -3.38
C GLY A 246 -15.75 0.84 -2.78
N ILE A 247 -15.01 0.64 -1.69
CA ILE A 247 -14.94 -0.65 -1.00
C ILE A 247 -16.05 -0.71 0.04
N ASN A 248 -16.74 -1.83 0.08
CA ASN A 248 -17.77 -2.07 1.09
C ASN A 248 -17.19 -2.08 2.52
N ASN A 249 -18.07 -1.98 3.52
CA ASN A 249 -17.64 -1.84 4.91
C ASN A 249 -16.82 -3.06 5.41
N LYS A 250 -17.21 -4.28 5.01
CA LYS A 250 -16.49 -5.51 5.38
C LYS A 250 -15.05 -5.49 4.88
N GLY A 251 -14.83 -5.10 3.63
CA GLY A 251 -13.51 -4.97 3.02
C GLY A 251 -12.66 -3.88 3.69
N ARG A 252 -13.24 -2.70 3.96
CA ARG A 252 -12.53 -1.61 4.66
C ARG A 252 -12.06 -2.03 6.05
N VAL A 253 -12.96 -2.62 6.85
CA VAL A 253 -12.65 -3.14 8.19
C VAL A 253 -11.58 -4.24 8.12
N ALA A 254 -11.63 -5.12 7.12
CA ALA A 254 -10.62 -6.15 6.94
C ALA A 254 -9.24 -5.55 6.62
N VAL A 255 -9.15 -4.58 5.70
CA VAL A 255 -7.89 -3.88 5.39
C VAL A 255 -7.32 -3.20 6.64
N GLU A 256 -8.15 -2.45 7.37
CA GLU A 256 -7.74 -1.74 8.59
C GLU A 256 -7.25 -2.70 9.68
N ALA A 257 -7.95 -3.81 9.89
CA ALA A 257 -7.55 -4.82 10.87
C ALA A 257 -6.26 -5.55 10.46
N LEU A 258 -6.14 -5.96 9.19
CA LEU A 258 -4.95 -6.66 8.69
C LEU A 258 -3.72 -5.76 8.67
N PHE A 259 -3.88 -4.46 8.39
CA PHE A 259 -2.78 -3.50 8.46
C PHE A 259 -2.29 -3.28 9.90
N ARG A 260 -3.21 -3.07 10.85
CA ARG A 260 -2.86 -2.94 12.28
C ARG A 260 -2.13 -4.18 12.81
N ASN A 261 -2.53 -5.36 12.34
CA ASN A 261 -1.90 -6.64 12.66
C ASN A 261 -0.65 -6.95 11.80
N ARG A 262 -0.17 -6.00 10.98
CA ARG A 262 1.03 -6.12 10.12
C ARG A 262 0.96 -7.21 9.03
N TYR A 263 -0.21 -7.78 8.75
CA TYR A 263 -0.41 -8.66 7.60
C TYR A 263 -0.38 -7.90 6.28
N ILE A 264 -0.83 -6.65 6.27
CA ILE A 264 -0.71 -5.73 5.13
C ILE A 264 0.35 -4.70 5.47
N GLN A 265 1.30 -4.49 4.56
CA GLN A 265 2.35 -3.48 4.72
C GLN A 265 2.19 -2.30 3.77
N VAL A 266 1.45 -2.45 2.67
CA VAL A 266 1.23 -1.36 1.72
C VAL A 266 -0.26 -1.20 1.45
N VAL A 267 -0.76 0.02 1.62
CA VAL A 267 -2.15 0.38 1.29
C VAL A 267 -2.15 1.58 0.36
N PHE A 268 -2.79 1.42 -0.80
CA PHE A 268 -3.08 2.52 -1.72
C PHE A 268 -4.44 3.14 -1.37
N SER A 269 -4.53 4.44 -1.11
CA SER A 269 -5.76 5.02 -0.59
C SER A 269 -6.07 6.41 -1.10
N THR A 270 -7.35 6.76 -1.14
CA THR A 270 -7.80 8.13 -1.33
C THR A 270 -7.56 8.97 -0.07
N SER A 271 -7.41 10.29 -0.24
CA SER A 271 -7.10 11.21 0.86
C SER A 271 -8.08 11.16 2.02
N THR A 272 -9.30 10.67 1.81
CA THR A 272 -10.31 10.44 2.86
C THR A 272 -9.83 9.54 4.00
N LEU A 273 -8.91 8.59 3.76
CA LEU A 273 -8.35 7.73 4.82
C LEU A 273 -7.54 8.54 5.84
N ALA A 274 -6.96 9.67 5.43
CA ALA A 274 -6.23 10.56 6.33
C ALA A 274 -7.15 11.17 7.42
N LEU A 275 -8.47 11.14 7.23
CA LEU A 275 -9.46 11.67 8.16
C LEU A 275 -10.08 10.52 8.98
N GLY A 276 -9.63 10.35 10.23
CA GLY A 276 -10.39 9.60 11.22
C GLY A 276 -10.09 8.10 11.41
N ILE A 277 -9.04 7.54 10.81
CA ILE A 277 -8.67 6.12 11.00
C ILE A 277 -7.32 5.96 11.73
N HIS A 278 -7.25 5.04 12.70
CA HIS A 278 -6.04 4.74 13.47
C HIS A 278 -5.15 3.71 12.73
N MET A 279 -4.50 4.16 11.66
CA MET A 279 -3.50 3.40 10.89
C MET A 279 -2.17 4.18 10.79
N PRO A 280 -1.42 4.33 11.90
CA PRO A 280 -0.11 4.94 11.83
C PRO A 280 0.84 4.04 11.04
N THR A 281 1.67 4.66 10.19
CA THR A 281 2.53 3.98 9.24
C THR A 281 3.97 4.46 9.37
N LYS A 282 4.94 3.72 8.85
CA LYS A 282 6.34 4.18 8.89
C LYS A 282 6.57 5.25 7.82
N THR A 283 6.06 5.01 6.61
CA THR A 283 6.18 5.94 5.49
C THR A 283 4.81 6.33 4.96
N VAL A 284 4.67 7.58 4.55
CA VAL A 284 3.55 8.08 3.74
C VAL A 284 4.11 8.54 2.40
N ALA A 285 3.46 8.17 1.31
CA ALA A 285 3.80 8.61 -0.04
C ALA A 285 2.58 9.25 -0.71
N PHE A 286 2.81 10.20 -1.61
CA PHE A 286 1.79 10.82 -2.44
C PHE A 286 2.06 10.42 -3.90
N ALA A 287 1.13 9.67 -4.48
CA ALA A 287 1.19 9.22 -5.86
C ALA A 287 0.46 10.24 -6.75
N MET A 288 1.26 11.14 -7.32
CA MET A 288 0.86 12.33 -8.11
C MET A 288 0.44 13.53 -7.25
N ASP A 289 0.56 14.72 -7.85
CA ASP A 289 -0.04 15.94 -7.30
C ASP A 289 -1.53 15.98 -7.61
N SER A 290 -2.25 16.73 -6.79
CA SER A 290 -3.69 16.87 -6.88
C SER A 290 -4.09 18.25 -6.42
N ILE A 291 -5.04 18.85 -7.12
CA ILE A 291 -5.67 20.11 -6.69
C ILE A 291 -6.37 19.97 -5.32
N TYR A 292 -6.63 18.74 -4.86
CA TYR A 292 -7.22 18.47 -3.56
C TYR A 292 -6.17 18.23 -2.45
N LEU A 293 -4.87 18.20 -2.78
CA LEU A 293 -3.78 18.10 -1.82
C LEU A 293 -3.43 19.48 -1.25
N ASP A 294 -4.39 20.08 -0.53
CA ASP A 294 -4.14 21.34 0.18
C ASP A 294 -3.23 21.13 1.41
N ALA A 295 -2.82 22.24 2.05
CA ALA A 295 -1.96 22.20 3.23
C ALA A 295 -2.56 21.43 4.42
N LEU A 296 -3.90 21.36 4.52
CA LEU A 296 -4.58 20.60 5.56
C LEU A 296 -4.55 19.10 5.22
N ALA A 297 -4.92 18.72 4.00
CA ALA A 297 -4.89 17.36 3.49
C ALA A 297 -3.49 16.78 3.60
N TYR A 298 -2.47 17.52 3.15
CA TYR A 298 -1.07 17.14 3.31
C TYR A 298 -0.73 16.90 4.78
N ARG A 299 -1.07 17.83 5.69
CA ARG A 299 -0.76 17.69 7.13
C ARG A 299 -1.45 16.50 7.77
N GLN A 300 -2.70 16.21 7.38
CA GLN A 300 -3.45 15.06 7.89
C GLN A 300 -2.88 13.74 7.38
N ALA A 301 -2.52 13.69 6.09
CA ALA A 301 -1.97 12.49 5.45
C ALA A 301 -0.53 12.21 5.91
N SER A 302 0.38 13.19 5.79
CA SER A 302 1.77 13.08 6.24
C SER A 302 1.87 12.84 7.75
N GLY A 303 0.95 13.39 8.55
CA GLY A 303 0.89 13.15 10.00
C GLY A 303 0.61 11.69 10.39
N ARG A 304 0.32 10.80 9.43
CA ARG A 304 0.23 9.35 9.65
C ARG A 304 1.58 8.65 9.66
N SER A 305 2.64 9.29 9.14
CA SER A 305 3.99 8.72 9.19
C SER A 305 4.61 8.86 10.58
N GLY A 306 5.46 7.90 10.94
CA GLY A 306 6.11 7.81 12.25
C GLY A 306 5.21 7.16 13.32
N ARG A 307 5.40 5.86 13.57
CA ARG A 307 4.68 5.15 14.64
C ARG A 307 5.40 5.37 15.97
N ARG A 308 4.69 5.98 16.94
CA ARG A 308 5.20 6.19 18.31
C ARG A 308 5.68 4.87 18.91
N GLY A 309 6.91 4.87 19.42
CA GLY A 309 7.53 3.70 20.05
C GLY A 309 8.06 2.64 19.09
N PHE A 310 7.91 2.80 17.76
CA PHE A 310 8.42 1.85 16.77
C PHE A 310 9.40 2.48 15.78
N ASP A 311 9.15 3.73 15.37
CA ASP A 311 9.97 4.42 14.36
C ASP A 311 10.69 5.63 14.97
N VAL A 312 11.97 5.78 14.64
CA VAL A 312 12.78 6.96 15.03
C VAL A 312 12.38 8.19 14.20
N GLN A 313 11.94 7.96 12.96
CA GLN A 313 11.52 8.96 11.98
C GLN A 313 10.44 8.38 11.07
N GLY A 314 9.66 9.24 10.41
CA GLY A 314 8.63 8.89 9.45
C GLY A 314 8.61 9.82 8.25
#